data_AF-A0A9D4CL39-F1
#
_entry.id   AF-A0A9D4CL39-F1
#
_cell.length_a   1.000
_cell.length_b   1.000
_cell.length_c   1.000
_cell.angle_alpha   90.00
_cell.angle_beta   90.00
_cell.angle_gamma   90.00
#
_symmetry.space_group_name_H-M   'P 1'
#
loop_
_entity.id
_entity.type
_entity.pdbx_description
1 polymer ?
#
loop_
_entity_poly.entity_id
_entity_poly.type
_entity_poly.pdbx_seq_one_letter_code
_entity_poly.pdbx_strand_id
1 'polypeptide(L)'
;MASIPKGDTYKIDLTKYLSPGTYFVTSSSPTAGIFPTSPELEDEIFQNLSSIKHAKVYRKANIPAEFHFKNNRRAPPIIIIPEEHYWCSNNSTYIGKRKTSGNHGYSNDMADMHPFFAAMGPSFKKGSKVTTFNIVDVYPMLCTILGLKPALNNGSMDVVTELLVDRLKENTGSTFGTYIFILIVGGLVSGVFAVAACQVQHQLRRRRYQSHPIHKLPMSMMSVPDSGKEDAAIGLLSDMSDEEF
;
A
#
# COMPACT_ATOMS: atom_id res chain seq x y z
N MET A 1 11.90 4.42 -24.04
CA MET A 1 12.49 5.69 -24.53
C MET A 1 12.45 5.62 -26.05
N ALA A 2 12.04 6.68 -26.75
CA ALA A 2 11.95 6.64 -28.21
C ALA A 2 13.33 6.85 -28.84
N SER A 3 13.62 6.13 -29.91
CA SER A 3 14.87 6.29 -30.66
C SER A 3 14.91 7.63 -31.40
N ILE A 4 16.11 8.19 -31.61
CA ILE A 4 16.30 9.38 -32.44
C ILE A 4 17.22 8.98 -33.59
N PRO A 5 16.71 8.90 -34.84
CA PRO A 5 17.53 8.55 -35.98
C PRO A 5 18.61 9.60 -36.22
N LYS A 6 19.72 9.17 -36.82
CA LYS A 6 20.81 10.07 -37.18
C LYS A 6 20.39 11.01 -38.31
N GLY A 7 20.92 12.22 -38.29
CA GLY A 7 20.69 13.25 -39.31
C GLY A 7 20.00 14.48 -38.74
N ASP A 8 19.89 15.50 -39.58
CA ASP A 8 19.30 16.80 -39.18
C ASP A 8 17.79 16.87 -39.42
N THR A 9 17.21 15.92 -40.17
CA THR A 9 15.78 15.85 -40.50
C THR A 9 14.87 15.89 -39.27
N TYR A 10 15.30 15.29 -38.16
CA TYR A 10 14.50 15.14 -36.94
C TYR A 10 14.67 16.30 -35.95
N LYS A 11 15.38 17.36 -36.35
CA LYS A 11 15.70 18.50 -35.49
C LYS A 11 14.88 19.72 -35.88
N ILE A 12 14.06 20.20 -34.96
CA ILE A 12 13.24 21.40 -35.14
C ILE A 12 13.95 22.59 -34.48
N ASP A 13 14.49 23.47 -35.31
CA ASP A 13 15.13 24.71 -34.84
C ASP A 13 14.11 25.83 -34.69
N LEU A 14 13.74 26.12 -33.44
CA LEU A 14 12.74 27.13 -33.12
C LEU A 14 13.22 28.55 -33.43
N THR A 15 14.53 28.79 -33.55
CA THR A 15 15.06 30.10 -33.92
C THR A 15 14.70 30.52 -35.35
N LYS A 16 14.31 29.56 -36.20
CA LYS A 16 13.83 29.82 -37.56
C LYS A 16 12.39 30.34 -37.61
N TYR A 17 11.65 30.19 -36.51
CA TYR A 17 10.23 30.55 -36.41
C TYR A 17 9.97 31.64 -35.39
N LEU A 18 10.92 31.89 -34.47
CA LEU A 18 10.75 32.81 -33.35
C LEU A 18 11.85 33.86 -33.31
N SER A 19 11.45 35.12 -33.19
CA SER A 19 12.34 36.25 -33.05
C SER A 19 12.99 36.29 -31.66
N PRO A 20 14.32 36.46 -31.55
CA PRO A 20 15.00 36.57 -30.25
C PRO A 20 14.41 37.68 -29.38
N GLY A 21 14.29 37.42 -28.07
CA GLY A 21 13.76 38.40 -27.10
C GLY A 21 12.23 38.52 -27.02
N THR A 22 11.48 37.80 -27.87
CA THR A 22 10.01 37.81 -27.86
C THR A 22 9.39 36.73 -26.95
N TYR A 23 10.20 35.83 -26.41
CA TYR A 23 9.73 34.68 -25.64
C TYR A 23 10.78 34.15 -24.65
N PHE A 24 10.29 33.41 -23.65
CA PHE A 24 11.06 32.50 -22.80
C PHE A 24 10.66 31.05 -23.07
N VAL A 25 11.60 30.13 -22.91
CA VAL A 25 11.38 28.68 -23.03
C VAL A 25 11.67 28.02 -21.68
N THR A 26 10.77 27.16 -21.20
CA THR A 26 10.98 26.44 -19.92
C THR A 26 11.94 25.27 -20.04
N SER A 27 11.75 24.46 -21.07
CA SER A 27 12.54 23.28 -21.40
C SER A 27 12.52 23.13 -22.92
N SER A 28 13.65 22.72 -23.50
CA SER A 28 13.74 22.37 -24.90
C SER A 28 14.25 20.94 -25.03
N SER A 29 13.52 20.12 -25.80
CA SER A 29 13.73 18.70 -26.09
C SER A 29 12.89 17.73 -25.23
N PRO A 30 12.08 16.85 -25.85
CA PRO A 30 11.58 16.95 -27.22
C PRO A 30 10.58 18.09 -27.34
N THR A 31 9.73 18.28 -26.34
CA THR A 31 8.71 19.33 -26.27
C THR A 31 9.29 20.66 -25.78
N ALA A 32 8.62 21.77 -26.10
CA ALA A 32 8.93 23.07 -25.52
C ALA A 32 7.67 23.82 -25.08
N GLY A 33 7.75 24.44 -23.89
CA GLY A 33 6.78 25.40 -23.43
C GLY A 33 7.25 26.82 -23.73
N ILE A 34 6.43 27.61 -24.40
CA ILE A 34 6.74 28.96 -24.86
C ILE A 34 5.93 29.97 -24.05
N PHE A 35 6.63 30.94 -23.46
CA PHE A 35 6.07 32.07 -22.72
C PHE A 35 6.41 33.35 -23.48
N PRO A 36 5.45 33.95 -24.20
CA PRO A 36 5.64 35.27 -24.81
C PRO A 36 6.07 36.31 -23.76
N THR A 37 6.93 37.26 -24.14
CA THR A 37 7.35 38.35 -23.25
C THR A 37 6.23 39.37 -23.02
N SER A 38 5.26 39.45 -23.94
CA SER A 38 4.04 40.22 -23.79
C SER A 38 2.83 39.48 -24.39
N PRO A 39 1.59 39.74 -23.91
CA PRO A 39 0.38 39.07 -24.43
C PRO A 39 0.13 39.30 -25.92
N GLU A 40 0.52 40.44 -26.46
CA GLU A 40 0.29 40.82 -27.86
C GLU A 40 1.07 39.94 -28.84
N LEU A 41 2.15 39.31 -28.38
CA LEU A 41 3.00 38.43 -29.17
C LEU A 41 2.47 36.98 -29.25
N GLU A 42 1.50 36.60 -28.42
CA GLU A 42 1.03 35.21 -28.35
C GLU A 42 0.48 34.72 -29.69
N ASP A 43 -0.30 35.55 -30.38
CA ASP A 43 -0.93 35.18 -31.65
C ASP A 43 0.07 34.99 -32.77
N GLU A 44 1.03 35.91 -32.91
CA GLU A 44 2.12 35.82 -33.88
C GLU A 44 2.98 34.57 -33.63
N ILE A 45 3.41 34.37 -32.38
CA ILE A 45 4.22 33.21 -31.97
C ILE A 45 3.47 31.91 -32.26
N PHE A 46 2.19 31.84 -31.90
CA PHE A 46 1.38 30.66 -32.15
C PHE A 46 1.25 30.36 -33.65
N GLN A 47 1.00 31.36 -34.49
CA GLN A 47 0.89 31.19 -35.94
C GLN A 47 2.22 30.73 -36.55
N ASN A 48 3.34 31.35 -36.18
CA ASN A 48 4.66 30.98 -36.67
C ASN A 48 4.99 29.53 -36.33
N LEU A 49 4.75 29.11 -35.07
CA LEU A 49 4.99 27.74 -34.63
C LEU A 49 4.03 26.74 -35.29
N SER A 50 2.78 27.12 -35.56
CA SER A 50 1.79 26.25 -36.20
C SER A 50 2.16 25.86 -37.64
N SER A 51 3.10 26.57 -38.26
CA SER A 51 3.65 26.21 -39.58
C SER A 51 4.66 25.05 -39.55
N ILE A 52 5.14 24.68 -38.36
CA ILE A 52 6.12 23.61 -38.18
C ILE A 52 5.49 22.26 -38.54
N LYS A 53 6.14 21.54 -39.46
CA LYS A 53 5.81 20.14 -39.77
C LYS A 53 6.35 19.21 -38.69
N HIS A 54 5.70 18.06 -38.51
CA HIS A 54 6.09 17.04 -37.54
C HIS A 54 6.02 17.49 -36.07
N ALA A 55 5.17 18.46 -35.77
CA ALA A 55 4.85 18.85 -34.42
C ALA A 55 3.41 19.34 -34.31
N LYS A 56 2.80 19.09 -33.15
CA LYS A 56 1.51 19.68 -32.78
C LYS A 56 1.76 20.87 -31.86
N VAL A 57 1.12 21.99 -32.15
CA VAL A 57 1.21 23.20 -31.35
C VAL A 57 -0.15 23.48 -30.74
N TYR A 58 -0.18 23.64 -29.42
CA TYR A 58 -1.40 23.91 -28.68
C TYR A 58 -1.26 25.20 -27.90
N ARG A 59 -2.33 26.02 -27.95
CA ARG A 59 -2.58 26.97 -26.87
C ARG A 59 -3.01 26.21 -25.62
N LYS A 60 -2.73 26.77 -24.45
CA LYS A 60 -3.07 26.20 -23.15
C LYS A 60 -4.50 25.67 -23.05
N ALA A 61 -5.47 26.45 -23.51
CA ALA A 61 -6.89 26.07 -23.48
C ALA A 61 -7.20 24.81 -24.31
N ASN A 62 -6.46 24.64 -25.41
CA ASN A 62 -6.63 23.59 -26.42
C ASN A 62 -5.71 22.39 -26.19
N ILE A 63 -4.89 22.40 -25.13
CA ILE A 63 -4.14 21.21 -24.75
C ILE A 63 -5.14 20.07 -24.47
N PRO A 64 -4.90 18.86 -25.03
CA PRO A 64 -5.78 17.73 -24.86
C PRO A 64 -6.05 17.41 -23.38
N ALA A 65 -7.28 17.05 -23.05
CA ALA A 65 -7.72 16.89 -21.66
C ALA A 65 -7.06 15.67 -21.00
N GLU A 66 -6.80 14.63 -21.79
CA GLU A 66 -6.14 13.38 -21.42
C GLU A 66 -4.72 13.57 -20.87
N PHE A 67 -4.05 14.69 -21.19
CA PHE A 67 -2.74 15.00 -20.61
C PHE A 67 -2.83 15.51 -19.17
N HIS A 68 -4.02 15.92 -18.69
CA HIS A 68 -4.22 16.52 -17.38
C HIS A 68 -3.25 17.68 -17.06
N PHE A 69 -2.77 18.38 -18.09
CA PHE A 69 -1.64 19.30 -17.98
C PHE A 69 -2.04 20.79 -17.93
N LYS A 70 -3.16 21.16 -18.56
CA LYS A 70 -3.51 22.57 -18.79
C LYS A 70 -3.96 23.36 -17.57
N ASN A 71 -4.49 22.69 -16.54
CA ASN A 71 -5.12 23.31 -15.38
C ASN A 71 -4.09 23.70 -14.30
N ASN A 72 -3.01 24.38 -14.69
CA ASN A 72 -1.99 24.86 -13.77
C ASN A 72 -1.45 26.22 -14.20
N ARG A 73 -1.19 27.14 -13.25
CA ARG A 73 -0.59 28.45 -13.57
C ARG A 73 0.77 28.34 -14.27
N ARG A 74 1.52 27.26 -14.03
CA ARG A 74 2.84 27.00 -14.63
C ARG A 74 2.77 26.35 -16.01
N ALA A 75 1.60 25.88 -16.44
CA ALA A 75 1.44 25.39 -17.80
C ALA A 75 1.61 26.55 -18.79
N PRO A 76 2.47 26.40 -19.80
CA PRO A 76 2.82 27.47 -20.74
C PRO A 76 1.59 27.94 -21.55
N PRO A 77 1.55 29.22 -21.95
CA PRO A 77 0.55 29.72 -22.89
C PRO A 77 0.51 28.91 -24.20
N ILE A 78 1.68 28.54 -24.72
CA ILE A 78 1.82 27.73 -25.92
C ILE A 78 2.75 26.54 -25.63
N ILE A 79 2.36 25.34 -26.05
CA ILE A 79 3.21 24.14 -26.01
C ILE A 79 3.38 23.58 -27.42
N ILE A 80 4.61 23.22 -27.76
CA ILE A 80 4.94 22.44 -28.96
C ILE A 80 5.30 21.01 -28.54
N ILE A 81 4.61 20.05 -29.15
CA ILE A 81 4.80 18.61 -28.94
C ILE A 81 5.19 18.00 -30.30
N PRO A 82 6.48 17.72 -30.53
CA PRO A 82 6.91 17.04 -31.74
C PRO A 82 6.32 15.63 -31.86
N GLU A 83 6.19 15.16 -33.10
CA GLU A 83 5.96 13.75 -33.40
C GLU A 83 7.13 12.90 -32.89
N GLU A 84 6.89 11.60 -32.70
CA GLU A 84 7.93 10.67 -32.27
C GLU A 84 9.18 10.78 -33.17
N HIS A 85 10.36 10.62 -32.57
CA HIS A 85 11.68 10.84 -33.17
C HIS A 85 12.11 12.30 -33.37
N TYR A 86 11.18 13.25 -33.46
CA TYR A 86 11.51 14.67 -33.62
C TYR A 86 11.77 15.34 -32.28
N TRP A 87 12.59 16.39 -32.27
CA TRP A 87 12.81 17.18 -31.07
C TRP A 87 13.10 18.63 -31.42
N CYS A 88 12.67 19.54 -30.56
CA CYS A 88 12.85 20.97 -30.79
C CYS A 88 13.85 21.61 -29.82
N SER A 89 14.50 22.67 -30.27
CA SER A 89 15.34 23.53 -29.45
C SER A 89 15.37 24.96 -29.98
N ASN A 90 15.46 25.92 -29.07
CA ASN A 90 15.63 27.34 -29.38
C ASN A 90 17.11 27.76 -29.42
N ASN A 91 18.02 26.79 -29.46
CA ASN A 91 19.45 27.01 -29.57
C ASN A 91 19.99 26.24 -30.79
N SER A 92 20.28 26.96 -31.88
CA SER A 92 20.79 26.36 -33.13
C SER A 92 22.17 25.73 -32.95
N THR A 93 23.03 26.29 -32.09
CA THR A 93 24.34 25.69 -31.80
C THR A 93 24.18 24.35 -31.10
N TYR A 94 23.22 24.26 -30.18
CA TYR A 94 22.88 23.01 -29.51
C TYR A 94 22.34 21.96 -30.49
N ILE A 95 21.45 22.36 -31.41
CA ILE A 95 20.91 21.51 -32.48
C ILE A 95 22.01 20.94 -33.37
N GLY A 96 22.97 21.77 -33.80
CA GLY A 96 24.07 21.33 -34.66
C GLY A 96 25.01 20.33 -33.96
N LYS A 97 25.22 20.47 -32.65
CA LYS A 97 26.19 19.66 -31.90
C LYS A 97 25.59 18.43 -31.23
N ARG A 98 24.31 18.46 -30.84
CA ARG A 98 23.69 17.35 -30.09
C ARG A 98 23.57 16.12 -30.98
N LYS A 99 24.27 15.06 -30.56
CA LYS A 99 24.09 13.70 -31.06
C LYS A 99 23.41 12.91 -29.96
N THR A 100 22.12 12.64 -30.14
CA THR A 100 21.34 11.84 -29.20
C THR A 100 20.73 10.68 -29.97
N SER A 101 20.77 9.48 -29.39
CA SER A 101 20.21 8.27 -30.02
C SER A 101 18.83 7.93 -29.43
N GLY A 102 18.38 8.65 -28.41
CA GLY A 102 17.11 8.41 -27.74
C GLY A 102 16.63 9.64 -26.97
N ASN A 103 15.32 9.81 -26.85
CA ASN A 103 14.70 10.93 -26.16
C ASN A 103 13.38 10.50 -25.50
N HIS A 104 12.84 11.34 -24.62
CA HIS A 104 11.60 11.06 -23.90
C HIS A 104 10.86 12.35 -23.55
N GLY A 105 9.57 12.25 -23.22
CA GLY A 105 8.71 13.41 -22.97
C GLY A 105 7.72 13.71 -24.09
N TYR A 106 7.54 12.76 -25.03
CA TYR A 106 6.45 12.78 -25.99
C TYR A 106 5.10 12.48 -25.30
N SER A 107 4.07 12.31 -26.11
CA SER A 107 2.76 11.87 -25.63
C SER A 107 2.87 10.58 -24.81
N ASN A 108 2.16 10.54 -23.68
CA ASN A 108 2.25 9.44 -22.71
C ASN A 108 1.48 8.18 -23.14
N ASP A 109 0.77 8.23 -24.28
CA ASP A 109 0.10 7.09 -24.93
C ASP A 109 1.05 6.26 -25.81
N MET A 110 2.24 6.79 -26.12
CA MET A 110 3.25 6.10 -26.92
C MET A 110 3.89 4.98 -26.12
N ALA A 111 3.94 3.77 -26.70
CA ALA A 111 4.53 2.60 -26.05
C ALA A 111 5.99 2.83 -25.62
N ASP A 112 6.77 3.58 -26.41
CA ASP A 112 8.15 3.93 -26.07
C ASP A 112 8.26 4.86 -24.85
N MET A 113 7.18 5.54 -24.44
CA MET A 113 7.11 6.36 -23.22
C MET A 113 6.68 5.57 -21.99
N HIS A 114 6.26 4.31 -22.14
CA HIS A 114 5.82 3.49 -21.02
C HIS A 114 7.02 2.95 -20.22
N PRO A 115 7.16 3.28 -18.93
CA PRO A 115 8.11 2.60 -18.06
C PRO A 115 7.62 1.18 -17.72
N PHE A 116 8.52 0.33 -17.22
CA PHE A 116 8.11 -0.94 -16.63
C PHE A 116 7.75 -0.78 -15.15
N PHE A 117 6.87 -1.64 -14.65
CA PHE A 117 6.58 -1.78 -13.23
C PHE A 117 6.83 -3.23 -12.81
N ALA A 118 7.59 -3.41 -11.72
CA ALA A 118 7.83 -4.72 -11.12
C ALA A 118 7.79 -4.56 -9.60
N ALA A 119 7.11 -5.50 -8.94
CA ALA A 119 6.99 -5.50 -7.49
C ALA A 119 7.07 -6.93 -6.95
N MET A 120 7.66 -7.07 -5.77
CA MET A 120 7.81 -8.34 -5.07
C MET A 120 7.69 -8.09 -3.57
N GLY A 121 6.93 -8.94 -2.89
CA GLY A 121 6.75 -8.89 -1.46
C GLY A 121 5.52 -9.67 -1.00
N PRO A 122 5.30 -9.80 0.31
CA PRO A 122 4.19 -10.59 0.86
C PRO A 122 2.81 -10.02 0.50
N SER A 123 2.73 -8.72 0.18
CA SER A 123 1.46 -8.12 -0.24
C SER A 123 1.15 -8.31 -1.73
N PHE A 124 2.08 -8.85 -2.53
CA PHE A 124 1.92 -9.05 -3.96
C PHE A 124 1.71 -10.53 -4.30
N LYS A 125 0.80 -10.82 -5.23
CA LYS A 125 0.62 -12.18 -5.77
C LYS A 125 1.89 -12.61 -6.51
N LYS A 126 2.35 -13.84 -6.25
CA LYS A 126 3.53 -14.42 -6.91
C LYS A 126 3.21 -14.73 -8.37
N GLY A 127 4.13 -14.39 -9.28
CA GLY A 127 4.02 -14.70 -10.71
C GLY A 127 2.87 -14.00 -11.43
N SER A 128 2.24 -13.00 -10.81
CA SER A 128 1.15 -12.25 -11.41
C SER A 128 1.65 -11.31 -12.51
N LYS A 129 0.83 -11.12 -13.53
CA LYS A 129 0.99 -10.11 -14.58
C LYS A 129 -0.32 -9.35 -14.67
N VAL A 130 -0.23 -8.04 -14.91
CA VAL A 130 -1.39 -7.18 -15.13
C VAL A 130 -1.25 -6.46 -16.45
N THR A 131 -2.36 -5.94 -16.95
CA THR A 131 -2.37 -5.02 -18.08
C THR A 131 -1.66 -3.71 -17.70
N THR A 132 -1.42 -2.85 -18.69
CA THR A 132 -0.93 -1.50 -18.45
C THR A 132 -1.90 -0.72 -17.54
N PHE A 133 -1.35 0.10 -16.66
CA PHE A 133 -2.09 0.97 -15.75
C PHE A 133 -1.35 2.31 -15.58
N ASN A 134 -1.99 3.30 -14.97
CA ASN A 134 -1.41 4.64 -14.86
C ASN A 134 -0.47 4.73 -13.66
N ILE A 135 0.63 5.47 -13.79
CA ILE A 135 1.58 5.65 -12.67
C ILE A 135 0.93 6.29 -11.43
N VAL A 136 -0.16 7.06 -11.60
CA VAL A 136 -0.91 7.65 -10.49
C VAL A 136 -1.61 6.61 -9.62
N ASP A 137 -1.85 5.41 -10.14
CA ASP A 137 -2.48 4.28 -9.42
C ASP A 137 -1.53 3.67 -8.38
N VAL A 138 -0.22 3.94 -8.49
CA VAL A 138 0.79 3.42 -7.57
C VAL A 138 0.61 3.99 -6.15
N TYR A 139 0.25 5.27 -6.02
CA TYR A 139 0.06 5.90 -4.70
C TYR A 139 -1.02 5.23 -3.85
N PRO A 140 -2.28 5.09 -4.30
CA PRO A 140 -3.31 4.43 -3.50
C PRO A 140 -3.01 2.94 -3.26
N MET A 141 -2.31 2.26 -4.19
CA MET A 141 -1.83 0.90 -3.99
C MET A 141 -0.82 0.81 -2.83
N LEU A 142 0.17 1.72 -2.78
CA LEU A 142 1.14 1.77 -1.69
C LEU A 142 0.46 2.07 -0.35
N CYS A 143 -0.50 3.01 -0.31
CA CYS A 143 -1.30 3.26 0.89
C CYS A 143 -2.03 1.98 1.36
N THR A 144 -2.63 1.24 0.43
CA THR A 144 -3.32 -0.04 0.72
C THR A 144 -2.36 -1.07 1.33
N ILE A 145 -1.17 -1.23 0.75
CA ILE A 145 -0.13 -2.13 1.26
C ILE A 145 0.28 -1.73 2.69
N LEU A 146 0.44 -0.45 2.96
CA LEU A 146 0.84 0.09 4.26
C LEU A 146 -0.30 0.18 5.29
N GLY A 147 -1.55 -0.11 4.90
CA GLY A 147 -2.71 0.04 5.78
C GLY A 147 -3.07 1.50 6.07
N LEU A 148 -2.70 2.42 5.17
CA LEU A 148 -2.97 3.85 5.28
C LEU A 148 -4.21 4.23 4.47
N LYS A 149 -4.98 5.19 4.97
CA LYS A 149 -6.02 5.86 4.18
C LYS A 149 -5.34 6.82 3.19
N PRO A 150 -5.50 6.64 1.86
CA PRO A 150 -4.93 7.57 0.90
C PRO A 150 -5.60 8.94 1.02
N ALA A 151 -4.81 10.01 0.81
CA ALA A 151 -5.36 11.34 0.59
C ALA A 151 -6.09 11.41 -0.76
N LEU A 152 -6.84 12.49 -1.01
CA LEU A 152 -7.45 12.73 -2.33
C LEU A 152 -6.37 12.73 -3.41
N ASN A 153 -6.56 11.88 -4.42
CA ASN A 153 -5.62 11.67 -5.52
C ASN A 153 -6.38 11.21 -6.77
N ASN A 154 -5.68 11.09 -7.90
CA ASN A 154 -6.27 10.73 -9.19
C ASN A 154 -6.04 9.26 -9.58
N GLY A 155 -5.44 8.44 -8.71
CA GLY A 155 -5.20 7.02 -8.98
C GLY A 155 -6.45 6.18 -8.78
N SER A 156 -6.57 5.12 -9.58
CA SER A 156 -7.58 4.08 -9.44
C SER A 156 -6.99 2.79 -8.87
N MET A 157 -7.80 2.05 -8.11
CA MET A 157 -7.44 0.71 -7.61
C MET A 157 -7.85 -0.42 -8.56
N ASP A 158 -8.55 -0.12 -9.66
CA ASP A 158 -9.20 -1.12 -10.52
C ASP A 158 -8.24 -2.18 -11.07
N VAL A 159 -7.10 -1.74 -11.62
CA VAL A 159 -6.09 -2.67 -12.20
C VAL A 159 -5.09 -3.13 -11.14
N VAL A 160 -4.60 -2.21 -10.29
CA VAL A 160 -3.52 -2.50 -9.34
C VAL A 160 -3.93 -3.44 -8.21
N THR A 161 -5.21 -3.58 -7.91
CA THR A 161 -5.69 -4.59 -6.94
C THR A 161 -5.43 -6.01 -7.41
N GLU A 162 -5.38 -6.26 -8.73
CA GLU A 162 -5.05 -7.58 -9.26
C GLU A 162 -3.65 -8.05 -8.87
N LEU A 163 -2.74 -7.11 -8.60
CA LEU A 163 -1.38 -7.40 -8.11
C LEU A 163 -1.35 -7.82 -6.64
N LEU A 164 -2.35 -7.46 -5.85
CA LEU A 164 -2.32 -7.62 -4.40
C LEU A 164 -2.97 -8.94 -3.95
N VAL A 165 -2.45 -9.51 -2.85
CA VAL A 165 -3.11 -10.64 -2.18
C VAL A 165 -4.34 -10.16 -1.39
N ASP A 166 -5.38 -10.99 -1.32
CA ASP A 166 -6.55 -10.73 -0.47
C ASP A 166 -6.13 -10.82 1.02
N ARG A 167 -5.66 -9.71 1.61
CA ARG A 167 -5.25 -9.70 3.03
C ARG A 167 -6.36 -10.08 4.01
N LEU A 168 -7.62 -10.00 3.60
CA LEU A 168 -8.76 -10.42 4.43
C LEU A 168 -8.90 -11.94 4.55
N LYS A 169 -8.29 -12.73 3.65
CA LYS A 169 -8.40 -14.20 3.65
C LYS A 169 -7.26 -14.91 4.38
N GLU A 170 -6.04 -14.37 4.38
CA GLU A 170 -4.88 -15.10 4.90
C GLU A 170 -4.85 -15.23 6.44
N ASN A 171 -5.43 -14.28 7.18
CA ASN A 171 -5.34 -14.25 8.66
C ASN A 171 -6.58 -14.78 9.40
N THR A 172 -7.67 -15.12 8.72
CA THR A 172 -8.87 -15.65 9.41
C THR A 172 -8.85 -17.17 9.48
N GLY A 173 -8.65 -17.88 8.38
CA GLY A 173 -8.72 -19.36 8.39
C GLY A 173 -7.61 -20.03 9.22
N SER A 174 -6.37 -19.58 9.05
CA SER A 174 -5.21 -20.18 9.72
C SER A 174 -5.21 -19.93 11.22
N THR A 175 -5.52 -18.70 11.64
CA THR A 175 -5.47 -18.26 13.04
C THR A 175 -6.59 -18.90 13.87
N PHE A 176 -7.82 -18.99 13.34
CA PHE A 176 -8.90 -19.73 14.02
C PHE A 176 -8.58 -21.23 14.14
N GLY A 177 -8.02 -21.84 13.09
CA GLY A 177 -7.58 -23.24 13.13
C GLY A 177 -6.51 -23.50 14.19
N THR A 178 -5.55 -22.58 14.34
CA THR A 178 -4.51 -22.70 15.38
C THR A 178 -5.10 -22.58 16.78
N TYR A 179 -6.00 -21.62 17.03
CA TYR A 179 -6.65 -21.50 18.33
C TYR A 179 -7.51 -22.72 18.69
N ILE A 180 -8.29 -23.24 17.74
CA ILE A 180 -9.10 -24.46 17.96
C ILE A 180 -8.19 -25.65 18.26
N PHE A 181 -7.08 -25.81 17.52
CA PHE A 181 -6.12 -26.88 17.76
C PHE A 181 -5.50 -26.81 19.16
N ILE A 182 -5.10 -25.61 19.61
CA ILE A 182 -4.56 -25.39 20.96
C ILE A 182 -5.59 -25.76 22.04
N LEU A 183 -6.86 -25.36 21.87
CA LEU A 183 -7.92 -25.68 22.82
C LEU A 183 -8.21 -27.19 22.90
N ILE A 184 -8.24 -27.89 21.76
CA ILE A 184 -8.45 -29.35 21.72
C ILE A 184 -7.29 -30.07 22.42
N VAL A 185 -6.04 -29.74 22.07
CA VAL A 185 -4.87 -30.38 22.66
C VAL A 185 -4.78 -30.09 24.16
N GLY A 186 -4.98 -28.83 24.57
CA GLY A 186 -4.99 -28.45 25.98
C GLY A 186 -6.10 -29.17 26.77
N GLY A 187 -7.30 -29.27 26.19
CA GLY A 187 -8.42 -30.01 26.76
C GLY A 187 -8.11 -31.49 26.95
N LEU A 188 -7.57 -32.17 25.94
CA LEU A 188 -7.20 -33.58 26.02
C LEU A 188 -6.13 -33.84 27.08
N VAL A 189 -5.09 -33.01 27.13
CA VAL A 189 -4.02 -33.12 28.12
C VAL A 189 -4.59 -32.93 29.54
N SER A 190 -5.39 -31.88 29.75
CA SER A 190 -6.04 -31.64 31.06
C SER A 190 -6.94 -32.79 31.49
N GLY A 191 -7.68 -33.40 30.56
CA GLY A 191 -8.53 -34.56 30.81
C GLY A 191 -7.73 -35.79 31.24
N VAL A 192 -6.60 -36.07 30.57
CA VAL A 192 -5.70 -37.18 30.95
C VAL A 192 -5.15 -36.99 32.37
N PHE A 193 -4.71 -35.77 32.71
CA PHE A 193 -4.24 -35.46 34.06
C PHE A 193 -5.34 -35.61 35.12
N ALA A 194 -6.56 -35.16 34.82
CA ALA A 194 -7.70 -35.30 35.73
C ALA A 194 -8.06 -36.77 35.98
N VAL A 195 -8.07 -37.61 34.94
CA VAL A 195 -8.33 -39.06 35.07
C VAL A 195 -7.23 -39.72 35.89
N ALA A 196 -5.96 -39.42 35.63
CA ALA A 196 -4.84 -39.96 36.39
C ALA A 196 -4.92 -39.57 37.88
N ALA A 197 -5.20 -38.29 38.17
CA ALA A 197 -5.39 -37.80 39.53
C ALA A 197 -6.56 -38.51 40.24
N CYS A 198 -7.69 -38.67 39.55
CA CYS A 198 -8.85 -39.38 40.07
C CYS A 198 -8.54 -40.87 40.34
N GLN A 199 -7.81 -41.53 39.45
CA GLN A 199 -7.38 -42.92 39.63
C GLN A 199 -6.44 -43.07 40.83
N VAL A 200 -5.44 -42.20 40.97
CA VAL A 200 -4.54 -42.17 42.13
C VAL A 200 -5.33 -41.95 43.42
N GLN A 201 -6.23 -40.97 43.45
CA GLN A 201 -7.04 -40.68 44.63
C GLN A 201 -7.99 -41.83 45.00
N HIS A 202 -8.59 -42.49 44.00
CA HIS A 202 -9.41 -43.68 44.20
C HIS A 202 -8.58 -44.86 44.74
N GLN A 203 -7.38 -45.09 44.19
CA GLN A 203 -6.45 -46.12 44.71
C GLN A 203 -6.04 -45.83 46.16
N LEU A 204 -5.70 -44.58 46.48
CA LEU A 204 -5.38 -44.15 47.84
C LEU A 204 -6.56 -44.33 48.80
N ARG A 205 -7.79 -43.99 48.39
CA ARG A 205 -9.02 -44.24 49.17
C ARG A 205 -9.27 -45.73 49.41
N ARG A 206 -9.14 -46.57 48.37
CA ARG A 206 -9.27 -48.03 48.50
C ARG A 206 -8.26 -48.61 49.50
N ARG A 207 -6.99 -48.17 49.43
CA ARG A 207 -5.95 -48.58 50.39
C ARG A 207 -6.29 -48.17 51.82
N ARG A 208 -6.78 -46.94 52.05
CA ARG A 208 -7.23 -46.51 53.39
C ARG A 208 -8.41 -47.31 53.93
N TYR A 209 -9.34 -47.72 53.07
CA TYR A 209 -10.48 -48.56 53.46
C TYR A 209 -10.04 -49.98 53.82
N GLN A 210 -9.09 -50.55 53.07
CA GLN A 210 -8.52 -51.88 53.35
C GLN A 210 -7.59 -51.89 54.57
N SER A 211 -6.97 -50.76 54.93
CA SER A 211 -6.05 -50.65 56.06
C SER A 211 -6.73 -50.29 57.39
N HIS A 212 -8.06 -50.06 57.43
CA HIS A 212 -8.82 -49.88 58.67
C HIS A 212 -9.50 -51.19 59.08
N PRO A 213 -8.98 -51.94 60.07
CA PRO A 213 -9.73 -53.05 60.64
C PRO A 213 -10.94 -52.51 61.41
N ILE A 214 -12.14 -52.99 61.08
CA ILE A 214 -13.35 -52.75 61.86
C ILE A 214 -13.17 -53.48 63.19
N HIS A 215 -12.68 -52.78 64.22
CA HIS A 215 -12.78 -53.26 65.59
C HIS A 215 -14.27 -53.26 65.99
N LYS A 216 -14.85 -54.45 66.13
CA LYS A 216 -16.15 -54.63 66.80
C LYS A 216 -16.00 -54.18 68.25
N LEU A 217 -16.74 -53.16 68.66
CA LEU A 217 -16.89 -52.79 70.07
C LEU A 217 -17.95 -53.68 70.73
N PRO A 218 -17.71 -54.21 71.95
CA PRO A 218 -18.69 -55.03 72.65
C PRO A 218 -19.79 -54.17 73.27
N MET A 219 -20.99 -54.74 73.27
CA MET A 219 -22.23 -54.20 73.82
C MET A 219 -22.19 -54.32 75.35
N SER A 220 -22.12 -53.19 76.10
CA SER A 220 -22.45 -53.15 77.52
C SER A 220 -22.76 -51.73 78.02
N MET A 221 -24.03 -51.55 78.40
CA MET A 221 -24.63 -50.74 79.47
C MET A 221 -24.27 -49.26 79.72
N MET A 222 -25.36 -48.48 79.76
CA MET A 222 -25.73 -47.42 80.72
C MET A 222 -24.82 -46.19 80.84
N SER A 223 -25.33 -45.04 80.39
CA SER A 223 -26.02 -44.04 81.24
C SER A 223 -25.98 -42.64 80.60
N VAL A 224 -27.10 -41.93 80.69
CA VAL A 224 -27.27 -40.50 80.36
C VAL A 224 -26.94 -39.70 81.63
N PRO A 225 -26.15 -38.61 81.56
CA PRO A 225 -26.68 -37.23 81.71
C PRO A 225 -25.98 -36.25 80.73
N ASP A 226 -26.67 -35.32 80.07
CA ASP A 226 -27.34 -34.07 80.51
C ASP A 226 -26.43 -32.83 80.57
N SER A 227 -26.89 -31.80 79.83
CA SER A 227 -26.71 -30.34 79.99
C SER A 227 -25.34 -29.65 79.85
N GLY A 228 -25.39 -28.48 79.20
CA GLY A 228 -24.46 -27.35 79.42
C GLY A 228 -23.51 -27.09 78.25
N LYS A 229 -23.86 -26.25 77.27
CA LYS A 229 -23.67 -24.78 77.22
C LYS A 229 -22.22 -24.33 77.06
N GLU A 230 -22.05 -23.49 76.03
CA GLU A 230 -21.26 -22.25 76.03
C GLU A 230 -19.73 -22.44 76.12
N ASP A 231 -18.86 -21.69 75.45
CA ASP A 231 -18.97 -20.56 74.55
C ASP A 231 -17.55 -20.26 74.07
N ALA A 232 -17.46 -19.62 72.91
CA ALA A 232 -16.39 -18.68 72.56
C ALA A 232 -14.95 -19.28 72.46
N ALA A 233 -14.00 -18.66 71.78
CA ALA A 233 -13.91 -17.31 71.30
C ALA A 233 -12.77 -17.27 70.28
N ILE A 234 -12.93 -16.38 69.29
CA ILE A 234 -11.92 -15.36 68.94
C ILE A 234 -10.58 -15.97 68.50
N GLY A 235 -10.29 -15.95 67.22
CA GLY A 235 -9.90 -14.69 66.58
C GLY A 235 -8.37 -14.66 66.53
N LEU A 236 -7.72 -13.96 65.63
CA LEU A 236 -8.14 -12.84 64.82
C LEU A 236 -6.97 -12.61 63.87
N LEU A 237 -7.30 -12.07 62.69
CA LEU A 237 -6.56 -11.00 62.04
C LEU A 237 -5.19 -11.37 61.47
N SER A 238 -4.77 -10.85 60.33
CA SER A 238 -5.09 -9.59 59.66
C SER A 238 -4.54 -9.79 58.22
N ASP A 239 -4.95 -9.12 57.17
CA ASP A 239 -5.83 -7.98 56.98
C ASP A 239 -5.92 -7.85 55.45
N MET A 240 -7.13 -7.66 54.93
CA MET A 240 -7.58 -6.36 54.39
C MET A 240 -6.95 -6.10 53.02
N SER A 241 -7.73 -5.99 51.94
CA SER A 241 -8.82 -5.03 51.68
C SER A 241 -8.41 -4.38 50.36
N ASP A 242 -9.21 -4.05 49.37
CA ASP A 242 -10.65 -4.02 49.11
C ASP A 242 -10.69 -3.99 47.55
N GLU A 243 -11.67 -4.56 46.85
CA GLU A 243 -12.96 -3.90 46.50
C GLU A 243 -12.78 -2.45 46.02
N GLU A 244 -13.44 -1.91 45.01
CA GLU A 244 -14.39 -2.35 43.99
C GLU A 244 -14.50 -1.11 43.07
N PHE A 245 -14.55 -1.31 41.75
CA PHE A 245 -15.45 -0.58 40.83
C PHE A 245 -15.50 -1.30 39.49
#